data_AF-K9WPE1-F1
#
_entry.id   AF-K9WPE1-F1
#
_cell.length_a   1.000
_cell.length_b   1.000
_cell.length_c   1.000
_cell.angle_alpha   90.00
_cell.angle_beta   90.00
_cell.angle_gamma   90.00
#
_symmetry.space_group_name_H-M   'P 1'
#
loop_
_entity.id
_entity.type
_entity.pdbx_description
1 polymer ?
#
loop_
_entity_poly.entity_id
_entity_poly.type
_entity_poly.pdbx_seq_one_letter_code
_entity_poly.pdbx_strand_id
1 'polypeptide(L)'
;MDAQLTSHEINHYREILQGDDSAQKALTTLEQYDGRFYDSFDELLSQVSGPTKSYDLARLRQAMLKQVREQLCENEHFGTRFQEYSHDLASTALFAQLIVCLEELAAAQEFPFAPAIAAMVVFYLVKIGLNIFCEYTETSVKPPTDDPLSRRIPHD
;
A
#
# COMPACT_ATOMS: atom_id res chain seq x y z
N MET A 1 -4.30 -6.00 -8.69
CA MET A 1 -5.73 -5.85 -8.38
C MET A 1 -6.08 -4.41 -8.64
N ASP A 2 -7.09 -4.15 -9.48
CA ASP A 2 -7.60 -2.79 -9.70
C ASP A 2 -8.57 -2.44 -8.59
N ALA A 3 -8.04 -2.07 -7.41
CA ALA A 3 -8.86 -1.59 -6.32
C ALA A 3 -9.37 -0.18 -6.65
N GLN A 4 -10.59 0.11 -6.18
CA GLN A 4 -11.24 1.40 -6.41
C GLN A 4 -12.09 1.80 -5.21
N LEU A 5 -12.02 3.08 -4.81
CA LEU A 5 -13.03 3.67 -3.94
C LEU A 5 -14.19 4.22 -4.76
N THR A 6 -15.40 4.02 -4.27
CA THR A 6 -16.59 4.67 -4.80
C THR A 6 -16.65 6.13 -4.36
N SER A 7 -17.41 6.97 -5.08
CA SER A 7 -17.64 8.36 -4.67
C SER A 7 -18.25 8.47 -3.27
N HIS A 8 -19.08 7.49 -2.87
CA HIS A 8 -19.63 7.43 -1.52
C HIS A 8 -18.54 7.18 -0.47
N GLU A 9 -17.64 6.22 -0.71
CA GLU A 9 -16.50 5.96 0.18
C GLU A 9 -15.57 7.18 0.28
N ILE A 10 -15.28 7.83 -0.85
CA ILE A 10 -14.45 9.04 -0.88
C ILE A 10 -15.07 10.15 -0.03
N ASN A 11 -16.38 10.42 -0.22
CA ASN A 11 -17.08 11.45 0.55
C ASN A 11 -17.15 11.11 2.04
N HIS A 12 -17.39 9.83 2.37
CA HIS A 12 -17.39 9.38 3.75
C HIS A 12 -16.03 9.62 4.44
N TYR A 13 -14.92 9.22 3.81
CA TYR A 13 -13.59 9.47 4.36
C TYR A 13 -13.27 10.96 4.45
N ARG A 14 -13.71 11.75 3.47
CA ARG A 14 -13.57 13.20 3.47
C ARG A 14 -14.26 13.84 4.68
N GLU A 15 -15.44 13.35 5.04
CA GLU A 15 -16.21 13.82 6.19
C GLU A 15 -15.60 13.44 7.54
N ILE A 16 -15.08 12.23 7.69
CA ILE A 16 -14.53 11.78 8.98
C ILE A 16 -13.06 12.18 9.18
N LEU A 17 -12.33 12.50 8.10
CA LEU A 17 -10.92 12.93 8.12
C LEU A 17 -10.75 14.40 7.69
N GLN A 18 -11.72 15.26 7.95
CA GLN A 18 -11.70 16.68 7.52
C GLN A 18 -10.46 17.47 7.96
N GLY A 19 -9.83 17.07 9.07
CA GLY A 19 -8.66 17.75 9.63
C GLY A 19 -7.30 17.18 9.22
N ASP A 20 -7.25 16.17 8.34
CA ASP A 20 -6.02 15.52 7.92
C ASP A 20 -5.64 15.90 6.47
N ASP A 21 -4.67 16.80 6.31
CA ASP A 21 -4.27 17.33 4.99
C ASP A 21 -3.78 16.22 4.04
N SER A 22 -3.13 15.19 4.58
CA SER A 22 -2.63 14.05 3.82
C SER A 22 -3.77 13.20 3.27
N ALA A 23 -4.78 12.93 4.11
CA ALA A 23 -6.03 12.29 3.72
C ALA A 23 -6.73 13.09 2.64
N GLN A 24 -6.92 14.40 2.84
CA GLN A 24 -7.63 15.26 1.88
C GLN A 24 -6.93 15.29 0.53
N LYS A 25 -5.59 15.35 0.51
CA LYS A 25 -4.81 15.29 -0.74
C LYS A 25 -4.97 13.95 -1.44
N ALA A 26 -4.89 12.84 -0.69
CA ALA A 26 -5.07 11.50 -1.26
C ALA A 26 -6.49 11.28 -1.80
N LEU A 27 -7.52 11.69 -1.06
CA LEU A 27 -8.92 11.60 -1.47
C LEU A 27 -9.26 12.47 -2.68
N THR A 28 -8.68 13.68 -2.76
CA THR A 28 -8.81 14.54 -3.94
C THR A 28 -8.17 13.88 -5.16
N THR A 29 -7.01 13.27 -5.00
CA THR A 29 -6.35 12.54 -6.10
C THR A 29 -7.18 11.33 -6.51
N LEU A 30 -7.69 10.56 -5.55
CA LEU A 30 -8.62 9.45 -5.84
C LEU A 30 -9.81 9.93 -6.65
N GLU A 31 -10.48 11.01 -6.23
CA GLU A 31 -11.64 11.56 -6.94
C GLU A 31 -11.31 11.95 -8.40
N GLN A 32 -10.14 12.54 -8.65
CA GLN A 32 -9.68 12.91 -10.00
C GLN A 32 -9.51 11.70 -10.93
N TYR A 33 -9.22 10.52 -10.37
CA TYR A 33 -9.01 9.27 -11.11
C TYR A 33 -10.14 8.27 -10.87
N ASP A 34 -11.36 8.75 -10.61
CA ASP A 34 -12.56 7.95 -10.36
C ASP A 34 -12.38 6.90 -9.25
N GLY A 35 -11.58 7.20 -8.25
CA GLY A 35 -11.24 6.35 -7.12
C GLY A 35 -10.25 5.22 -7.42
N ARG A 36 -9.65 5.17 -8.63
CA ARG A 36 -8.71 4.10 -9.01
C ARG A 36 -7.37 4.28 -8.30
N PHE A 37 -7.03 3.32 -7.43
CA PHE A 37 -5.86 3.43 -6.57
C PHE A 37 -4.55 3.52 -7.35
N TYR A 38 -4.35 2.71 -8.39
CA TYR A 38 -3.06 2.66 -9.09
C TYR A 38 -2.79 3.93 -9.88
N ASP A 39 -3.79 4.46 -10.58
CA ASP A 39 -3.64 5.73 -11.29
C ASP A 39 -3.37 6.88 -10.32
N SER A 40 -4.09 6.90 -9.19
CA SER A 40 -3.91 7.92 -8.15
C SER A 40 -2.54 7.83 -7.48
N PHE A 41 -2.01 6.61 -7.32
CA PHE A 41 -0.65 6.37 -6.83
C PHE A 41 0.39 6.90 -7.80
N ASP A 42 0.25 6.58 -9.08
CA ASP A 42 1.20 6.99 -10.12
C ASP A 42 1.22 8.52 -10.24
N GLU A 43 0.07 9.18 -10.10
CA GLU A 43 -0.02 10.65 -10.02
C GLU A 43 0.76 11.21 -8.82
N LEU A 44 0.51 10.71 -7.60
CA LEU A 44 1.23 11.18 -6.41
C LEU A 44 2.73 10.91 -6.49
N LEU A 45 3.15 9.77 -7.05
CA LEU A 45 4.55 9.43 -7.26
C LEU A 45 5.22 10.36 -8.27
N SER A 46 4.51 10.75 -9.33
CA SER A 46 5.02 11.70 -10.32
C SER A 46 5.32 13.08 -9.72
N GLN A 47 4.52 13.50 -8.73
CA GLN A 47 4.70 14.78 -8.04
C GLN A 47 5.97 14.82 -7.17
N VAL A 48 6.38 13.67 -6.63
CA VAL A 48 7.55 13.57 -5.72
C VAL A 48 8.83 13.10 -6.41
N SER A 49 8.71 12.38 -7.52
CA SER A 49 9.84 11.81 -8.26
C SER A 49 10.30 12.69 -9.43
N GLY A 50 9.55 13.76 -9.73
CA GLY A 50 9.81 14.63 -10.88
C GLY A 50 9.42 13.98 -12.22
N PRO A 51 9.76 14.61 -13.36
CA PRO A 51 9.31 14.19 -14.68
C PRO A 51 9.85 12.79 -15.02
N THR A 52 9.00 11.80 -14.81
CA THR A 52 9.28 10.37 -14.96
C THR A 52 8.32 9.79 -16.00
N LYS A 53 8.76 8.84 -16.83
CA LYS A 53 7.87 8.21 -17.82
C LYS A 53 6.84 7.34 -17.10
N SER A 54 5.64 7.20 -17.68
CA SER A 54 4.57 6.35 -17.12
C SER A 54 5.01 4.90 -16.85
N TYR A 55 5.84 4.31 -17.72
CA TYR A 55 6.40 2.97 -17.49
C TYR A 55 7.29 2.88 -16.24
N ASP A 56 8.06 3.94 -16.00
CA ASP A 56 8.96 4.01 -14.86
C ASP A 56 8.16 4.24 -13.56
N LEU A 57 7.04 5.00 -13.61
CA LEU A 57 6.11 5.16 -12.49
C LEU A 57 5.46 3.83 -12.09
N ALA A 58 4.97 3.04 -13.05
CA ALA A 58 4.36 1.76 -12.77
C ALA A 58 5.35 0.78 -12.09
N ARG A 59 6.61 0.77 -12.54
CA ARG A 59 7.70 -0.01 -11.91
C ARG A 59 8.02 0.50 -10.50
N LEU A 60 8.11 1.82 -10.33
CA LEU A 60 8.37 2.45 -9.04
C LEU A 60 7.26 2.11 -8.04
N ARG A 61 5.99 2.25 -8.44
CA ARG A 61 4.84 1.86 -7.62
C ARG A 61 4.89 0.38 -7.23
N GLN A 62 5.22 -0.51 -8.16
CA GLN A 62 5.35 -1.94 -7.87
C GLN A 62 6.47 -2.22 -6.87
N ALA A 63 7.65 -1.62 -7.04
CA ALA A 63 8.76 -1.75 -6.12
C ALA A 63 8.41 -1.23 -4.72
N MET A 64 7.78 -0.06 -4.66
CA MET A 64 7.33 0.57 -3.42
C MET A 64 6.28 -0.29 -2.71
N LEU A 65 5.22 -0.74 -3.39
CA LEU A 65 4.19 -1.59 -2.79
C LEU A 65 4.76 -2.94 -2.31
N LYS A 66 5.76 -3.48 -3.01
CA LYS A 66 6.46 -4.69 -2.59
C LYS A 66 7.19 -4.47 -1.26
N GLN A 67 7.94 -3.38 -1.13
CA GLN A 67 8.67 -3.09 0.11
C GLN A 67 7.74 -2.74 1.26
N VAL A 68 6.71 -1.94 0.99
CA VAL A 68 5.66 -1.65 1.98
C VAL A 68 5.09 -2.97 2.49
N ARG A 69 4.81 -3.94 1.61
CA ARG A 69 4.35 -5.26 2.05
C ARG A 69 5.36 -5.99 2.92
N GLU A 70 6.60 -6.12 2.46
CA GLU A 70 7.67 -6.82 3.20
C GLU A 70 7.84 -6.24 4.61
N GLN A 71 7.74 -4.91 4.74
CA GLN A 71 7.85 -4.23 6.02
C GLN A 71 6.58 -4.32 6.87
N LEU A 72 5.39 -4.22 6.28
CA LEU A 72 4.14 -4.17 7.02
C LEU A 72 3.66 -5.54 7.50
N CYS A 73 3.80 -6.56 6.67
CA CYS A 73 3.19 -7.86 6.94
C CYS A 73 3.86 -8.64 8.07
N GLU A 74 5.10 -8.29 8.39
CA GLU A 74 5.83 -8.84 9.55
C GLU A 74 5.85 -7.87 10.75
N ASN A 75 5.18 -6.71 10.64
CA ASN A 75 5.20 -5.68 11.67
C ASN A 75 3.93 -5.74 12.55
N GLU A 76 4.05 -6.44 13.68
CA GLU A 76 2.97 -6.60 14.66
C GLU A 76 2.44 -5.25 15.20
N HIS A 77 3.31 -4.25 15.34
CA HIS A 77 2.93 -2.92 15.83
C HIS A 77 2.02 -2.19 14.83
N PHE A 78 2.36 -2.25 13.55
CA PHE A 78 1.49 -1.72 12.50
C PHE A 78 0.18 -2.52 12.42
N GLY A 79 0.25 -3.85 12.43
CA GLY A 79 -0.92 -4.72 12.37
C GLY A 79 -1.94 -4.41 13.48
N THR A 80 -1.45 -4.21 14.71
CA THR A 80 -2.28 -3.84 15.86
C THR A 80 -2.95 -2.48 15.65
N ARG A 81 -2.19 -1.45 15.26
CA ARG A 81 -2.74 -0.10 14.98
C ARG A 81 -3.73 -0.11 13.83
N PHE A 82 -3.47 -0.90 12.79
CA PHE A 82 -4.36 -1.02 11.65
C PHE A 82 -5.67 -1.70 12.06
N GLN A 83 -5.59 -2.73 12.90
CA GLN A 83 -6.78 -3.37 13.44
C GLN A 83 -7.60 -2.40 14.29
N GLU A 84 -6.97 -1.66 15.20
CA GLU A 84 -7.62 -0.60 15.98
C GLU A 84 -8.32 0.42 15.09
N TYR A 85 -7.63 0.93 14.06
CA TYR A 85 -8.22 1.86 13.11
C TYR A 85 -9.37 1.24 12.30
N SER A 86 -9.26 -0.03 11.90
CA SER A 86 -10.32 -0.71 11.16
C SER A 86 -11.62 -0.88 11.97
N HIS A 87 -11.52 -0.86 13.30
CA HIS A 87 -12.67 -0.86 14.21
C HIS A 87 -13.24 0.55 14.45
N ASP A 88 -12.45 1.60 14.25
CA ASP A 88 -12.86 3.00 14.38
C ASP A 88 -12.27 3.88 13.26
N LEU A 89 -12.88 3.79 12.08
CA LEU A 89 -12.44 4.52 10.88
C LEU A 89 -12.52 6.04 11.01
N ALA A 90 -13.28 6.55 11.99
CA ALA A 90 -13.43 7.98 12.25
C ALA A 90 -12.30 8.55 13.14
N SER A 91 -11.45 7.69 13.71
CA SER A 91 -10.32 8.13 14.52
C SER A 91 -9.20 8.72 13.67
N THR A 92 -9.21 10.04 13.54
CA THR A 92 -8.12 10.81 12.89
C THR A 92 -6.77 10.56 13.55
N ALA A 93 -6.75 10.37 14.87
CA ALA A 93 -5.52 10.09 15.62
C ALA A 93 -4.92 8.71 15.27
N LEU A 94 -5.75 7.69 15.05
CA LEU A 94 -5.28 6.37 14.60
C LEU A 94 -4.82 6.42 13.13
N PHE A 95 -5.57 7.13 12.27
CA PHE A 95 -5.17 7.34 10.88
C PHE A 95 -3.81 8.05 10.76
N ALA A 96 -3.62 9.15 11.48
CA ALA A 96 -2.36 9.89 11.50
C ALA A 96 -1.20 9.02 12.03
N GLN A 97 -1.45 8.17 13.03
CA GLN A 97 -0.45 7.22 13.52
C GLN A 97 -0.04 6.18 12.48
N LEU A 98 -0.98 5.72 11.64
CA LEU A 98 -0.67 4.81 10.55
C LEU A 98 0.17 5.49 9.46
N ILE A 99 -0.13 6.76 9.14
CA ILE A 99 0.68 7.57 8.23
C ILE A 99 2.12 7.67 8.74
N VAL A 100 2.30 8.07 10.00
CA VAL A 100 3.66 8.22 10.59
C VAL A 100 4.41 6.90 10.55
N CYS A 101 3.78 5.77 10.91
CA CYS A 101 4.43 4.46 10.83
C CYS A 101 4.88 4.13 9.40
N LEU A 102 4.06 4.45 8.39
CA LEU A 102 4.42 4.22 6.99
C LEU A 102 5.57 5.11 6.52
N GLU A 103 5.59 6.37 6.95
CA GLU A 103 6.67 7.31 6.65
C GLU A 103 8.00 6.87 7.28
N GLU A 104 7.98 6.40 8.53
CA GLU A 104 9.16 5.85 9.21
C GLU A 104 9.73 4.63 8.47
N LEU A 105 8.85 3.73 8.01
CA LEU A 105 9.26 2.57 7.21
C LEU A 105 9.88 2.98 5.86
N ALA A 106 9.31 4.00 5.22
CA ALA A 106 9.80 4.47 3.94
C ALA A 106 11.12 5.25 4.06
N ALA A 107 11.30 6.01 5.14
CA ALA A 107 12.54 6.71 5.42
C ALA A 107 13.73 5.74 5.54
N ALA A 108 13.51 4.53 6.04
CA ALA A 108 14.53 3.49 6.13
C ALA A 108 14.95 2.91 4.77
N GLN A 109 14.19 3.17 3.70
CA GLN A 109 14.37 2.56 2.39
C GLN A 109 14.74 3.58 1.30
N GLU A 110 14.84 4.88 1.62
CA GLU A 110 15.16 5.96 0.68
C GLU A 110 14.16 6.11 -0.50
N PHE A 111 12.91 5.68 -0.33
CA PHE A 111 11.87 5.83 -1.36
C PHE A 111 11.16 7.18 -1.27
N PRO A 112 10.73 7.76 -2.40
CA PRO A 112 9.96 9.00 -2.42
C PRO A 112 8.55 8.75 -1.86
N PHE A 113 8.40 8.99 -0.56
CA PHE A 113 7.22 8.64 0.21
C PHE A 113 6.69 9.87 0.94
N ALA A 114 5.77 10.58 0.29
CA ALA A 114 5.11 11.74 0.88
C ALA A 114 3.92 11.32 1.77
N PRO A 115 3.50 12.16 2.73
CA PRO A 115 2.35 11.87 3.61
C PRO A 115 1.07 11.46 2.87
N ALA A 116 0.78 12.09 1.72
CA ALA A 116 -0.37 11.73 0.89
C ALA A 116 -0.26 10.33 0.25
N ILE A 117 0.95 9.86 -0.03
CA ILE A 117 1.19 8.50 -0.51
C ILE A 117 0.96 7.51 0.65
N ALA A 118 1.39 7.85 1.87
CA ALA A 118 1.08 7.08 3.07
C ALA A 118 -0.43 6.93 3.27
N ALA A 119 -1.17 8.05 3.21
CA ALA A 119 -2.63 8.06 3.29
C ALA A 119 -3.26 7.16 2.21
N MET A 120 -2.75 7.21 0.97
CA MET A 120 -3.18 6.35 -0.13
C MET A 120 -2.98 4.85 0.17
N VAL A 121 -1.84 4.48 0.78
CA VAL A 121 -1.60 3.10 1.26
C VAL A 121 -2.65 2.73 2.30
N VAL A 122 -2.92 3.57 3.30
CA VAL A 122 -3.90 3.27 4.35
C VAL A 122 -5.29 3.03 3.75
N PHE A 123 -5.76 3.90 2.85
CA PHE A 123 -7.05 3.71 2.18
C PHE A 123 -7.09 2.42 1.34
N TYR A 124 -5.99 2.08 0.67
CA TYR A 124 -5.88 0.83 -0.07
C TYR A 124 -5.99 -0.36 0.87
N LEU A 125 -5.27 -0.36 1.99
CA LEU A 125 -5.33 -1.42 3.00
C LEU A 125 -6.70 -1.55 3.64
N VAL A 126 -7.40 -0.45 3.93
CA VAL A 126 -8.78 -0.51 4.43
C VAL A 126 -9.71 -1.10 3.36
N LYS A 127 -9.50 -0.75 2.08
CA LYS A 127 -10.34 -1.25 0.98
C LYS A 127 -10.18 -2.74 0.74
N ILE A 128 -8.95 -3.25 0.74
CA ILE A 128 -8.68 -4.66 0.40
C ILE A 128 -8.49 -5.55 1.63
N GLY A 129 -8.22 -4.97 2.81
CA GLY A 129 -7.82 -5.68 4.02
C GLY A 129 -6.32 -5.97 4.09
N LEU A 130 -5.73 -5.84 5.28
CA LEU A 130 -4.30 -6.10 5.52
C LEU A 130 -3.92 -7.55 5.23
N ASN A 131 -4.74 -8.53 5.61
CA ASN A 131 -4.46 -9.94 5.34
C ASN A 131 -4.40 -10.23 3.84
N ILE A 132 -5.37 -9.73 3.07
CA ILE A 132 -5.36 -9.87 1.59
C ILE A 132 -4.15 -9.16 1.01
N PHE A 133 -3.82 -7.96 1.52
CA PHE A 133 -2.61 -7.26 1.10
C PHE A 133 -1.36 -8.12 1.30
N CYS A 134 -1.25 -8.86 2.40
CA CYS A 134 -0.12 -9.72 2.74
C CYS A 134 -0.12 -11.08 2.00
N GLU A 135 -1.26 -11.78 1.93
CA GLU A 135 -1.39 -13.11 1.34
C GLU A 135 -1.23 -13.10 -0.19
N TYR A 136 -1.75 -12.07 -0.89
CA TYR A 136 -1.85 -12.09 -2.36
C TYR A 136 -0.53 -11.87 -3.12
N THR A 137 0.62 -12.02 -2.48
CA THR A 137 1.92 -12.10 -3.17
C THR A 137 2.80 -13.28 -2.80
N GLU A 138 2.30 -14.22 -1.98
CA GLU A 138 2.97 -15.51 -1.78
C GLU A 138 3.01 -16.38 -3.05
N THR A 139 2.44 -15.95 -4.19
CA THR A 139 2.68 -16.64 -5.48
C THR A 139 4.09 -16.43 -6.03
N SER A 140 4.98 -15.70 -5.34
CA SER A 140 6.42 -15.93 -5.46
C SER A 140 6.88 -16.96 -4.43
N VAL A 141 6.26 -18.15 -4.43
CA VAL A 141 6.89 -19.34 -3.86
C VAL A 141 8.23 -19.47 -4.56
N LYS A 142 9.30 -19.23 -3.80
CA LYS A 142 10.68 -19.56 -4.14
C LYS A 142 10.67 -20.86 -4.95
N PRO A 143 11.29 -20.93 -6.16
CA PRO A 143 11.32 -22.18 -6.91
C PRO A 143 11.76 -23.29 -5.95
N PRO A 144 11.09 -24.45 -5.94
CA PRO A 144 11.55 -25.55 -5.12
C PRO A 144 13.03 -25.72 -5.41
N THR A 145 13.86 -25.57 -4.38
CA THR A 145 15.28 -25.88 -4.48
C THR A 145 15.32 -27.36 -4.86
N ASP A 146 15.49 -27.65 -6.15
CA ASP A 146 15.69 -28.99 -6.65
C ASP A 146 16.93 -29.53 -5.92
N ASP A 147 16.68 -30.37 -4.92
CA ASP A 147 17.71 -31.16 -4.26
C ASP A 147 18.33 -32.09 -5.33
N PRO A 148 19.63 -31.96 -5.67
CA PRO A 148 20.23 -32.69 -6.79
C PRO A 148 20.31 -34.21 -6.60
N LEU A 149 19.86 -34.76 -5.47
CA LEU A 149 20.14 -36.15 -5.10
C LEU A 149 19.03 -37.17 -5.37
N SER A 150 17.86 -36.77 -5.87
CA SER A 150 16.74 -37.71 -6.07
C SER A 150 16.67 -38.39 -7.45
N ARG A 151 17.55 -38.04 -8.42
CA ARG A 151 17.62 -38.73 -9.72
C ARG A 151 18.61 -39.90 -9.70
N ARG A 152 18.24 -41.00 -9.01
CA ARG A 152 18.73 -42.34 -9.37
C ARG A 152 17.53 -43.23 -9.65
N ILE A 153 17.24 -43.41 -10.94
CA ILE A 153 16.33 -44.44 -11.43
C ILE A 153 17.11 -45.76 -11.42
N PRO A 154 16.60 -46.85 -10.80
CA PRO A 154 17.20 -48.16 -10.96
C PRO A 154 16.87 -48.68 -12.37
N HIS A 155 17.90 -49.01 -13.14
CA HIS A 155 17.76 -49.83 -14.35
C HIS A 155 18.01 -51.29 -13.96
N ASP A 156 17.01 -52.14 -14.22
CA ASP A 156 17.21 -53.58 -14.48
C ASP A 156 18.12 -53.80 -15.69
#